data_AF-A0A1L9QKU2-F1
#
_entry.id   AF-A0A1L9QKU2-F1
#
_cell.length_a   1.000
_cell.length_b   1.000
_cell.length_c   1.000
_cell.angle_alpha   90.00
_cell.angle_beta   90.00
_cell.angle_gamma   90.00
#
_symmetry.space_group_name_H-M   'P 1'
#
loop_
_entity.id
_entity.type
_entity.pdbx_description
1 polymer ?
#
loop_
_entity_poly.entity_id
_entity_poly.type
_entity_poly.pdbx_seq_one_letter_code
_entity_poly.pdbx_strand_id
1 'polypeptide(L)'
;MWSILSKKGNSNSDERIRLIEAFDRLFPDAEIAFICGDREFIGKAWVRYLLLSPSMAFRLRIRQSDRIEHKGKCLPVRVLFSHLRKGESQQLQGDAS
;
A
#
# COMPACT_ATOMS: atom_id res chain seq x y z
N MET A 1 -11.74 -12.99 -6.20
CA MET A 1 -13.01 -12.32 -5.83
C MET A 1 -12.98 -10.88 -6.34
N TRP A 2 -14.12 -10.33 -6.72
CA TRP A 2 -14.26 -8.93 -7.13
C TRP A 2 -15.64 -8.40 -6.69
N SER A 3 -15.76 -7.08 -6.53
CA SER A 3 -17.02 -6.43 -6.15
C SER A 3 -17.28 -5.23 -7.05
N ILE A 4 -18.52 -5.11 -7.51
CA ILE A 4 -19.00 -3.95 -8.27
C ILE A 4 -19.48 -2.90 -7.28
N LEU A 5 -18.96 -1.68 -7.41
CA LEU A 5 -19.38 -0.55 -6.58
C LEU A 5 -20.52 0.19 -7.28
N SER A 6 -21.62 0.44 -6.56
CA SER A 6 -22.79 1.19 -7.06
C SER A 6 -22.55 2.71 -7.09
N LYS A 7 -21.31 3.14 -7.35
CA LYS A 7 -20.89 4.53 -7.42
C LYS A 7 -19.89 4.74 -8.55
N LYS A 8 -19.77 5.98 -9.01
CA LYS A 8 -18.72 6.39 -9.95
C LYS A 8 -17.43 6.72 -9.20
N GLY A 9 -16.29 6.48 -9.83
CA GLY A 9 -14.96 6.78 -9.28
C GLY A 9 -14.33 5.62 -8.51
N ASN A 10 -13.25 5.91 -7.79
CA ASN A 10 -12.41 4.91 -7.15
C ASN A 10 -13.00 4.38 -5.84
N SER A 11 -12.55 3.19 -5.44
CA SER A 11 -12.88 2.62 -4.13
C SER A 11 -12.33 3.50 -3.00
N ASN A 12 -13.08 3.60 -1.90
CA ASN A 12 -12.63 4.24 -0.67
C ASN A 12 -12.01 3.20 0.28
N SER A 13 -11.49 3.65 1.43
CA SER A 13 -10.85 2.76 2.41
C SER A 13 -11.78 1.65 2.90
N ASP A 14 -13.03 1.99 3.24
CA ASP A 14 -13.99 1.04 3.83
C ASP A 14 -14.39 -0.06 2.83
N GLU A 15 -14.58 0.30 1.56
CA GLU A 15 -14.88 -0.66 0.48
C GLU A 15 -13.73 -1.65 0.28
N ARG A 16 -12.48 -1.20 0.40
CA ARG A 16 -11.30 -2.07 0.28
C ARG A 16 -11.15 -2.99 1.48
N ILE A 17 -11.38 -2.46 2.68
CA ILE A 17 -11.38 -3.23 3.93
C ILE A 17 -12.45 -4.34 3.86
N ARG A 18 -13.69 -3.99 3.48
CA ARG A 18 -14.78 -4.97 3.31
C ARG A 18 -14.45 -6.06 2.30
N LEU A 19 -13.73 -5.73 1.23
CA LEU A 19 -13.29 -6.72 0.25
C LEU A 19 -12.28 -7.70 0.87
N ILE A 20 -11.31 -7.22 1.66
CA ILE A 20 -10.37 -8.11 2.36
C ILE A 20 -11.11 -8.99 3.37
N GLU A 21 -11.94 -8.40 4.22
CA GLU A 21 -12.69 -9.18 5.21
C GLU A 21 -13.63 -10.21 4.57
N ALA A 22 -14.21 -9.90 3.41
CA ALA A 22 -14.99 -10.87 2.65
C ALA A 22 -14.13 -11.99 2.08
N PHE A 23 -12.90 -11.70 1.67
CA PHE A 23 -11.95 -12.71 1.21
C PHE A 23 -11.63 -13.66 2.36
N ASP A 24 -11.24 -13.14 3.52
CA ASP A 24 -10.87 -13.95 4.68
C ASP A 24 -12.01 -14.86 5.13
N ARG A 25 -13.27 -14.38 5.07
CA ARG A 25 -14.44 -15.21 5.38
C ARG A 25 -14.69 -16.32 4.37
N LEU A 26 -14.43 -16.08 3.08
CA LEU A 26 -14.70 -17.05 2.02
C LEU A 26 -13.55 -18.04 1.83
N PHE A 27 -12.34 -17.66 2.21
CA PHE A 27 -11.12 -18.45 2.05
C PHE A 27 -10.32 -18.47 3.36
N PRO A 28 -10.88 -19.04 4.45
CA PRO A 28 -10.26 -18.97 5.78
C PRO A 28 -8.88 -19.64 5.86
N ASP A 29 -8.63 -20.64 5.00
CA ASP A 29 -7.39 -21.40 4.96
C ASP A 29 -6.41 -20.89 3.88
N ALA A 30 -6.70 -19.75 3.24
CA ALA A 30 -5.82 -19.20 2.22
C ALA A 30 -4.58 -18.54 2.83
N GLU A 31 -3.41 -19.01 2.42
CA GLU A 31 -2.15 -18.36 2.77
C GLU A 31 -1.90 -17.16 1.84
N ILE A 32 -1.94 -15.95 2.40
CA ILE A 32 -1.67 -14.73 1.65
C ILE A 32 -0.26 -14.25 1.95
N ALA A 33 0.63 -14.36 0.96
CA ALA A 33 2.00 -13.87 1.08
C ALA A 33 2.06 -12.34 1.24
N PHE A 34 1.28 -11.59 0.44
CA PHE A 34 1.13 -10.15 0.59
C PHE A 34 -0.06 -9.56 -0.20
N ILE A 35 -0.60 -8.44 0.27
CA ILE A 35 -1.50 -7.57 -0.50
C ILE A 35 -0.69 -6.64 -1.40
N CYS A 36 -1.04 -6.55 -2.67
CA CYS A 36 -0.53 -5.51 -3.57
C CYS A 36 -1.55 -4.40 -3.78
N GLY A 37 -1.14 -3.14 -3.63
CA GLY A 37 -1.97 -1.98 -3.95
C GLY A 37 -1.23 -1.00 -4.87
N ASP A 38 -1.95 -0.45 -5.85
CA ASP A 38 -1.40 0.56 -6.78
C ASP A 38 -1.47 2.00 -6.18
N ARG A 39 -1.06 3.02 -6.94
CA ARG A 39 -0.96 4.46 -6.61
C ARG A 39 -2.28 5.11 -6.21
N GLU A 40 -3.40 4.47 -6.54
CA GLU A 40 -4.74 4.91 -6.13
C GLU A 40 -5.14 4.29 -4.79
N PHE A 41 -4.39 3.29 -4.31
CA PHE A 41 -4.64 2.53 -3.10
C PHE A 41 -3.97 3.13 -1.86
N ILE A 42 -4.11 4.45 -1.71
CA ILE A 42 -3.51 5.23 -0.63
C ILE A 42 -4.58 5.85 0.27
N GLY A 43 -4.25 6.08 1.54
CA GLY A 43 -5.14 6.72 2.52
C GLY A 43 -4.78 6.29 3.95
N LYS A 44 -4.89 7.22 4.91
CA LYS A 44 -4.48 6.95 6.30
C LYS A 44 -5.23 5.77 6.93
N ALA A 45 -6.55 5.69 6.75
CA ALA A 45 -7.37 4.61 7.29
C ALA A 45 -7.00 3.25 6.68
N TRP A 46 -6.85 3.20 5.35
CA TRP A 46 -6.41 2.01 4.63
C TRP A 46 -5.03 1.51 5.08
N VAL A 47 -4.04 2.39 5.12
CA VAL A 47 -2.68 2.02 5.56
C VAL A 47 -2.67 1.58 7.02
N ARG A 48 -3.44 2.25 7.88
CA ARG A 48 -3.58 1.86 9.29
C ARG A 48 -4.21 0.48 9.43
N TYR A 49 -5.23 0.16 8.64
CA TYR A 49 -5.82 -1.17 8.61
C TYR A 49 -4.77 -2.23 8.24
N LEU A 50 -4.04 -2.02 7.14
CA LEU A 50 -2.99 -2.96 6.70
C LEU A 50 -1.89 -3.16 7.75
N LEU A 51 -1.50 -2.10 8.47
CA LEU A 51 -0.52 -2.19 9.56
C LEU A 51 -1.04 -2.96 10.78
N LEU A 52 -2.35 -2.92 11.04
CA LEU A 52 -3.01 -3.61 12.15
C LEU A 52 -3.42 -5.05 11.81
N SER A 53 -3.21 -5.50 10.57
CA SER A 53 -3.50 -6.85 10.10
C SER A 53 -2.21 -7.69 10.05
N PRO A 54 -1.73 -8.23 11.19
CA PRO A 54 -0.41 -8.84 11.32
C PRO A 54 -0.21 -10.09 10.46
N SER A 55 -1.28 -10.74 10.02
CA SER A 55 -1.22 -11.95 9.19
C SER A 55 -0.93 -11.66 7.70
N MET A 56 -0.97 -10.40 7.26
CA MET A 56 -0.93 -10.08 5.85
C MET A 56 0.09 -8.98 5.56
N ALA A 57 1.27 -9.38 5.08
CA ALA A 57 2.23 -8.42 4.58
C ALA A 57 1.62 -7.62 3.42
N PHE A 58 2.15 -6.44 3.12
CA PHE A 58 1.63 -5.64 2.01
C PHE A 58 2.73 -4.90 1.26
N ARG A 59 2.45 -4.61 0.00
CA ARG A 59 3.30 -3.85 -0.93
C ARG A 59 2.43 -2.80 -1.61
N LEU A 60 2.67 -1.53 -1.29
CA LEU A 60 1.96 -0.41 -1.91
C LEU A 60 2.89 0.32 -2.88
N ARG A 61 2.42 0.52 -4.11
CA ARG A 61 3.09 1.39 -5.08
C ARG A 61 2.74 2.84 -4.77
N ILE A 62 3.74 3.64 -4.42
CA ILE A 62 3.62 5.08 -4.23
C ILE A 62 3.89 5.84 -5.53
N ARG A 63 3.41 7.08 -5.64
CA ARG A 63 3.72 7.95 -6.78
C ARG A 63 5.08 8.57 -6.62
N GLN A 64 5.75 8.81 -7.74
CA GLN A 64 7.01 9.55 -7.79
C GLN A 64 6.93 10.98 -7.20
N SER A 65 5.72 11.56 -7.15
CA SER A 65 5.44 12.88 -6.58
C SER A 65 5.12 12.86 -5.09
N ASP A 66 4.83 11.69 -4.52
CA ASP A 66 4.54 11.57 -3.09
C ASP A 66 5.80 11.99 -2.30
N ARG A 67 5.59 12.63 -1.14
CA ARG A 67 6.69 13.12 -0.30
C ARG A 67 6.94 12.14 0.84
N ILE A 68 8.21 11.83 1.06
CA ILE A 68 8.65 10.95 2.14
C ILE A 68 9.66 11.71 3.00
N GLU A 69 9.58 11.50 4.31
CA GLU A 69 10.61 11.92 5.23
C GLU A 69 11.76 10.90 5.24
N HIS A 70 12.97 11.36 4.90
CA HIS A 70 14.18 10.56 4.94
C HIS A 70 15.32 11.40 5.50
N LYS A 71 15.94 10.92 6.59
CA LYS A 71 17.06 11.61 7.28
C LYS A 71 16.73 13.07 7.62
N GLY A 72 15.55 13.31 8.20
CA GLY A 72 15.07 14.64 8.61
C GLY A 72 14.69 15.58 7.47
N LYS A 73 14.61 15.10 6.21
CA LYS A 73 14.17 15.89 5.06
C LYS A 73 12.94 15.26 4.42
N CYS A 74 11.91 16.08 4.21
CA CYS A 74 10.72 15.69 3.45
C CYS A 74 10.93 15.99 1.96
N LEU A 75 11.10 14.97 1.12
CA LEU A 75 11.41 15.11 -0.31
C LEU A 75 10.47 14.27 -1.19
N PRO A 76 10.20 14.68 -2.44
CA PRO A 76 9.50 13.82 -3.39
C PRO A 76 10.28 12.53 -3.69
N VAL A 77 9.58 11.40 -3.86
CA VAL A 77 10.17 10.09 -4.20
C VAL A 77 11.12 10.18 -5.40
N ARG A 78 10.74 10.90 -6.45
CA ARG A 78 11.59 11.08 -7.64
C ARG A 78 12.94 11.71 -7.35
N VAL A 79 13.02 12.57 -6.34
CA VAL A 79 14.28 13.25 -5.95
C VAL A 79 15.13 12.26 -5.16
N LEU A 80 14.52 11.56 -4.21
CA LEU A 80 15.18 10.57 -3.35
C LEU A 80 15.87 9.47 -4.17
N PHE A 81 15.20 8.96 -5.20
CA PHE A 81 15.71 7.88 -6.06
C PHE A 81 16.24 8.36 -7.42
N SER A 82 16.52 9.66 -7.57
CA SER A 82 16.98 10.25 -8.85
C SER A 82 18.31 9.69 -9.37
N HIS A 83 19.10 9.08 -8.48
CA HIS A 83 20.38 8.46 -8.79
C HIS A 83 20.27 7.03 -9.36
N LEU A 84 19.09 6.40 -9.27
CA LEU A 84 18.87 5.05 -9.80
C LEU A 84 18.64 5.05 -11.31
N ARG A 85 19.31 4.14 -12.01
CA ARG A 85 19.12 3.89 -13.44
C ARG A 85 17.99 2.89 -13.68
N LYS A 86 17.53 2.78 -14.93
CA LYS A 86 16.51 1.80 -15.30
C LYS A 86 17.01 0.39 -15.01
N GLY A 87 16.25 -0.36 -14.21
CA GLY A 87 16.60 -1.71 -13.78
C GLY A 87 17.33 -1.78 -12.43
N GLU A 88 17.75 -0.64 -11.86
CA GLU A 88 18.32 -0.58 -10.52
C GLU A 88 17.22 -0.44 -9.46
N SER A 89 17.49 -0.95 -8.26
CA SER A 89 16.60 -0.86 -7.12
C SER A 89 17.40 -0.61 -5.84
N GLN A 90 16.84 0.19 -4.94
CA GLN A 90 17.39 0.42 -3.60
C GLN A 90 16.32 0.16 -2.56
N GLN A 91 16.70 -0.53 -1.48
CA GLN A 91 15.88 -0.67 -0.29
C GLN A 91 16.42 0.27 0.80
N LEU A 92 15.54 1.10 1.34
CA LEU A 92 15.86 1.94 2.50
C LEU A 92 15.49 1.16 3.77
N GLN A 93 16.36 1.17 4.77
CA GLN A 93 15.99 0.72 6.11
C GLN A 93 15.13 1.82 6.75
N GLY A 94 14.01 1.43 7.36
CA GLY A 94 13.22 2.34 8.18
C GLY A 94 13.82 2.37 9.58
N ASP A 95 14.06 3.56 10.11
CA ASP A 95 14.34 3.73 11.53
C ASP A 95 13.02 3.54 12.26
N ALA A 96 12.85 2.40 12.94
CA ALA A 96 11.76 2.23 13.89
C ALA A 96 12.09 3.06 15.13
N SER A 97 11.66 4.32 15.15
CA SER A 97 11.64 5.18 16.33
C SER A 97 10.35 4.99 17.11
#